data_AF-A0A2M9QBW1-F1
#
_entry.id   AF-A0A2M9QBW1-F1
#
_cell.length_a   1.000
_cell.length_b   1.000
_cell.length_c   1.000
_cell.angle_alpha   90.00
_cell.angle_beta   90.00
_cell.angle_gamma   90.00
#
_symmetry.space_group_name_H-M   'P 1'
#
loop_
_entity.id
_entity.type
_entity.pdbx_description
1 polymer ?
#
loop_
_entity_poly.entity_id
_entity_poly.type
_entity_poly.pdbx_seq_one_letter_code
_entity_poly.pdbx_strand_id
1 'polypeptide(L)'
;MYSLSNFKLLVDKQAEIDTIHQNCDNLIQSTVTPKMDAEVNTLLDAINKKLTEQGFTITVTSTGLIAKYSEAVINVDKHSKSLEECFFINLNNFAEDQVSIILDISDSMMPKISNNLDGYTEIIEQMTDTLKYAKSLEKACTEPKFIYRTQSNKVFHSAEEVVNYYFQ
;
A
#
# COMPACT_ATOMS: atom_id res chain seq x y z
N MET A 1 -3.82 16.11 -39.11
CA MET A 1 -2.87 15.32 -39.92
C MET A 1 -1.90 14.67 -38.96
N TYR A 2 -1.95 13.34 -38.82
CA TYR A 2 -1.13 12.61 -37.84
C TYR A 2 0.27 12.35 -38.43
N SER A 3 1.33 12.63 -37.66
CA SER A 3 2.72 12.48 -38.13
C SER A 3 3.31 11.16 -37.66
N LEU A 4 4.22 10.59 -38.47
CA LEU A 4 5.04 9.44 -38.07
C LEU A 4 5.81 9.71 -36.76
N SER A 5 6.16 10.98 -36.50
CA SER A 5 6.80 11.43 -35.28
C SER A 5 5.94 11.24 -34.03
N ASN A 6 4.62 11.48 -34.11
CA ASN A 6 3.71 11.25 -32.98
C ASN A 6 3.58 9.76 -32.66
N PHE A 7 3.56 8.90 -33.68
CA PHE A 7 3.55 7.44 -33.48
C PHE A 7 4.84 6.94 -32.84
N LYS A 8 6.00 7.41 -33.31
CA LYS A 8 7.30 7.08 -32.71
C LYS A 8 7.36 7.49 -31.23
N LEU A 9 6.91 8.70 -30.90
CA LEU A 9 6.85 9.17 -29.51
C LEU A 9 6.02 8.24 -28.61
N LEU A 10 4.90 7.74 -29.12
CA LEU A 10 4.07 6.80 -28.38
C LEU A 10 4.80 5.46 -28.17
N VAL A 11 5.40 4.90 -29.23
CA VAL A 11 6.16 3.64 -29.10
C VAL A 11 7.32 3.78 -28.09
N ASP A 12 8.07 4.89 -28.14
CA ASP A 12 9.19 5.14 -27.23
C ASP A 12 8.73 5.24 -25.77
N LYS A 13 7.61 5.94 -25.51
CA LYS A 13 7.01 6.04 -24.16
C LYS A 13 6.51 4.69 -23.64
N GLN A 14 5.89 3.88 -24.50
CA GLN A 14 5.42 2.55 -24.10
C GLN A 14 6.59 1.63 -23.74
N ALA A 15 7.65 1.63 -24.55
CA ALA A 15 8.85 0.86 -24.25
C ALA A 15 9.52 1.29 -22.92
N GLU A 16 9.52 2.59 -22.62
CA GLU A 16 9.99 3.11 -21.33
C GLU A 16 9.11 2.64 -20.16
N ILE A 17 7.78 2.70 -20.29
CA ILE A 17 6.83 2.18 -19.29
C ILE A 17 7.07 0.69 -19.04
N ASP A 18 7.19 -0.11 -20.11
CA ASP A 18 7.40 -1.55 -20.01
C ASP A 18 8.71 -1.89 -19.29
N THR A 19 9.78 -1.14 -19.60
CA THR A 19 11.08 -1.28 -18.92
C THR A 19 10.98 -0.96 -17.43
N ILE A 20 10.27 0.13 -17.08
CA ILE A 20 10.05 0.51 -15.68
C ILE A 20 9.27 -0.56 -14.92
N HIS A 21 8.21 -1.11 -15.50
CA HIS A 21 7.45 -2.17 -14.85
C HIS A 21 8.28 -3.44 -14.60
N GLN A 22 9.09 -3.85 -15.58
CA GLN A 22 10.02 -4.97 -15.40
C GLN A 22 11.05 -4.72 -14.28
N ASN A 23 11.57 -3.49 -14.18
CA ASN A 23 12.45 -3.11 -13.07
C ASN A 23 11.70 -3.14 -11.73
N CYS A 24 10.47 -2.63 -11.70
CA CYS A 24 9.63 -2.62 -10.51
C CYS A 24 9.37 -4.04 -10.00
N ASP A 25 9.08 -5.02 -10.87
CA ASP A 25 8.88 -6.41 -10.44
C ASP A 25 10.08 -6.95 -9.64
N ASN A 26 11.29 -6.65 -10.10
CA ASN A 26 12.53 -7.03 -9.41
C ASN A 26 12.72 -6.25 -8.11
N LEU A 27 12.44 -4.94 -8.10
CA LEU A 27 12.54 -4.09 -6.91
C LEU A 27 11.50 -4.47 -5.85
N ILE A 28 10.30 -4.89 -6.28
CA ILE A 28 9.25 -5.36 -5.39
C ILE A 28 9.75 -6.58 -4.61
N GLN A 29 10.27 -7.58 -5.31
CA GLN A 29 10.77 -8.80 -4.66
C GLN A 29 12.01 -8.56 -3.80
N SER A 30 12.95 -7.74 -4.27
CA SER A 30 14.25 -7.55 -3.60
C SER A 30 14.25 -6.48 -2.50
N THR A 31 13.34 -5.51 -2.56
CA THR A 31 13.36 -4.31 -1.73
C THR A 31 12.02 -4.04 -1.05
N VAL A 32 10.91 -4.01 -1.78
CA VAL A 32 9.59 -3.65 -1.20
C VAL A 32 9.09 -4.74 -0.26
N THR A 33 9.02 -5.99 -0.71
CA THR A 33 8.50 -7.11 0.07
C THR A 33 9.25 -7.28 1.40
N PRO A 34 10.60 -7.33 1.45
CA PRO A 34 11.31 -7.45 2.71
C PRO A 34 11.04 -6.30 3.69
N LYS A 35 10.90 -5.05 3.21
CA LYS A 35 10.59 -3.92 4.08
C LYS A 35 9.11 -3.89 4.50
N MET A 36 8.20 -4.31 3.63
CA MET A 36 6.78 -4.49 3.98
C MET A 36 6.64 -5.54 5.09
N ASP A 37 7.33 -6.68 4.97
CA ASP A 37 7.35 -7.72 6.00
C ASP A 37 7.90 -7.19 7.34
N ALA A 38 8.92 -6.33 7.30
CA ALA A 38 9.45 -5.66 8.49
C ALA A 38 8.43 -4.71 9.14
N GLU A 39 7.68 -3.93 8.35
CA GLU A 39 6.59 -3.08 8.86
C GLU A 39 5.44 -3.90 9.44
N VAL A 40 5.06 -5.01 8.78
CA VAL A 40 4.07 -5.97 9.30
C VAL A 40 4.47 -6.48 10.68
N ASN A 41 5.72 -6.92 10.83
CA ASN A 41 6.24 -7.40 12.12
C ASN A 41 6.24 -6.28 13.17
N THR A 42 6.64 -5.06 12.77
CA THR A 42 6.65 -3.90 13.65
C THR A 42 5.24 -3.58 14.17
N LEU A 43 4.22 -3.64 13.31
CA LEU A 43 2.83 -3.43 13.71
C LEU A 43 2.35 -4.53 14.66
N LEU A 44 2.54 -5.80 14.31
CA LEU A 44 2.10 -6.93 15.14
C LEU A 44 2.78 -6.93 16.52
N ASP A 45 4.07 -6.61 16.59
CA ASP A 45 4.80 -6.48 17.85
C ASP A 45 4.28 -5.32 18.70
N ALA A 46 3.96 -4.18 18.08
CA ALA A 46 3.39 -3.04 18.78
C ALA A 46 1.99 -3.34 19.33
N ILE A 47 1.14 -4.04 18.57
CA ILE A 47 -0.18 -4.51 19.02
C ILE A 47 -0.03 -5.49 20.19
N ASN A 48 0.82 -6.51 20.02
CA ASN A 48 1.09 -7.51 21.05
C ASN A 48 1.54 -6.87 22.36
N LYS A 49 2.52 -5.96 22.29
CA LYS A 49 3.01 -5.21 23.45
C LYS A 49 1.87 -4.45 24.13
N LYS A 50 1.09 -3.67 23.38
CA LYS A 50 0.00 -2.85 23.92
C LYS A 50 -1.07 -3.69 24.61
N LEU A 51 -1.52 -4.78 23.97
CA LEU A 51 -2.54 -5.66 24.54
C LEU A 51 -2.02 -6.43 25.75
N THR A 52 -0.76 -6.87 25.73
CA THR A 52 -0.12 -7.50 26.90
C THR A 52 -0.03 -6.52 28.08
N GLU A 53 0.33 -5.26 27.84
CA GLU A 53 0.33 -4.19 28.86
C GLU A 53 -1.07 -3.94 29.44
N GLN A 54 -2.13 -4.16 28.66
CA GLN A 54 -3.52 -4.11 29.10
C GLN A 54 -4.01 -5.39 29.79
N GLY A 55 -3.16 -6.41 29.93
CA GLY A 55 -3.44 -7.66 30.64
C GLY A 55 -4.04 -8.78 29.78
N PHE A 56 -4.09 -8.62 28.46
CA PHE A 56 -4.54 -9.69 27.57
C PHE A 56 -3.50 -10.82 27.49
N THR A 57 -3.98 -12.05 27.34
CA THR A 57 -3.15 -13.19 26.95
C THR A 57 -3.14 -13.30 25.42
N ILE A 58 -1.94 -13.25 24.82
CA ILE A 58 -1.76 -13.23 23.36
C ILE A 58 -1.39 -14.62 22.85
N THR A 59 -2.06 -15.05 21.78
CA THR A 59 -1.69 -16.22 20.97
C THR A 59 -1.36 -15.75 19.57
N VAL A 60 -0.10 -15.89 19.15
CA VAL A 60 0.34 -15.57 17.79
C VAL A 60 -0.15 -16.65 16.82
N THR A 61 -0.67 -16.25 15.67
CA THR A 61 -1.12 -17.14 14.59
C THR A 61 -0.20 -16.99 13.38
N SER A 62 -0.39 -17.81 12.35
CA SER A 62 0.33 -17.67 11.08
C SER A 62 0.02 -16.37 10.34
N THR A 63 -1.11 -15.73 10.65
CA THR A 63 -1.64 -14.54 9.97
C THR A 63 -1.70 -13.32 10.89
N GLY A 64 -1.37 -13.42 12.17
CA GLY A 64 -1.47 -12.30 13.10
C GLY A 64 -1.53 -12.75 14.54
N LEU A 65 -2.56 -12.33 15.27
CA LEU A 65 -2.70 -12.67 16.69
C LEU A 65 -4.15 -12.72 17.17
N ILE A 66 -4.37 -13.51 18.21
CA ILE A 66 -5.61 -13.56 18.97
C ILE A 66 -5.28 -13.16 20.41
N ALA A 67 -5.92 -12.12 20.91
CA ALA A 67 -5.79 -11.65 22.29
C ALA A 67 -7.06 -11.98 23.08
N LYS A 68 -6.90 -12.51 24.30
CA LYS A 68 -8.03 -12.89 25.17
C LYS A 68 -7.91 -12.24 26.55
N TYR A 69 -9.03 -11.70 27.04
CA TYR A 69 -9.16 -11.18 28.40
C TYR A 69 -10.58 -11.45 28.92
N SER A 70 -10.72 -12.33 29.92
CA SER A 70 -12.04 -12.79 30.39
C SER A 70 -12.91 -13.30 29.23
N GLU A 71 -14.09 -12.70 28.99
CA GLU A 71 -14.98 -13.01 27.87
C GLU A 71 -14.67 -12.20 26.58
N ALA A 72 -13.70 -11.29 26.62
CA ALA A 72 -13.29 -10.49 25.46
C ALA A 72 -12.22 -11.21 24.62
N VAL A 73 -12.42 -11.20 23.32
CA VAL A 73 -11.53 -11.74 22.29
C VAL A 73 -11.32 -10.67 21.23
N ILE A 74 -10.06 -10.29 21.01
CA ILE A 74 -9.64 -9.46 19.89
C ILE A 74 -8.89 -10.38 18.92
N ASN A 75 -9.30 -10.39 17.67
CA ASN A 75 -8.61 -11.09 16.60
C ASN A 75 -8.02 -10.06 15.63
N VAL A 76 -6.74 -10.20 15.30
CA VAL A 76 -6.05 -9.36 14.32
C VAL A 76 -5.50 -10.29 13.24
N ASP A 77 -6.10 -10.25 12.06
CA ASP A 77 -5.76 -11.13 10.94
C ASP A 77 -5.24 -10.35 9.74
N LYS A 78 -4.06 -10.75 9.26
CA LYS A 78 -3.39 -10.21 8.07
C LYS A 78 -3.85 -10.91 6.80
N HIS A 79 -4.12 -10.12 5.77
CA HIS A 79 -4.41 -10.55 4.42
C HIS A 79 -3.48 -9.84 3.44
N SER A 80 -2.63 -10.62 2.77
CA SER A 80 -1.65 -10.11 1.81
C SER A 80 -2.26 -9.82 0.44
N LYS A 81 -1.93 -8.66 -0.13
CA LYS A 81 -2.38 -8.22 -1.45
C LYS A 81 -1.30 -7.42 -2.17
N SER A 82 -0.38 -8.10 -2.83
CA SER A 82 0.66 -7.53 -3.72
C SER A 82 1.51 -6.40 -3.09
N LEU A 83 1.05 -5.14 -3.12
CA LEU A 83 1.73 -3.96 -2.55
C LEU A 83 1.01 -3.39 -1.31
N GLU A 84 0.06 -4.15 -0.79
CA GLU A 84 -0.83 -3.81 0.32
C GLU A 84 -0.92 -5.01 1.27
N GLU A 85 -0.76 -4.76 2.57
CA GLU A 85 -1.00 -5.75 3.63
C GLU A 85 -2.16 -5.26 4.50
N CYS A 86 -3.30 -5.93 4.43
CA CYS A 86 -4.50 -5.56 5.19
C CYS A 86 -4.55 -6.30 6.52
N PHE A 87 -4.96 -5.61 7.58
CA PHE A 87 -5.24 -6.19 8.89
C PHE A 87 -6.70 -5.96 9.24
N PHE A 88 -7.43 -7.05 9.49
CA PHE A 88 -8.78 -7.00 10.02
C PHE A 88 -8.72 -7.14 11.53
N ILE A 89 -9.27 -6.16 12.24
CA ILE A 89 -9.32 -6.10 13.70
C ILE A 89 -10.75 -6.38 14.11
N ASN A 90 -10.97 -7.52 14.73
CA ASN A 90 -12.29 -7.99 15.12
C ASN A 90 -12.40 -8.13 16.65
N LEU A 91 -13.43 -7.50 17.24
CA LEU A 91 -13.76 -7.62 18.66
C LEU A 91 -15.00 -8.51 18.84
N ASN A 92 -14.81 -9.70 19.43
CA ASN A 92 -15.88 -10.64 19.77
C ASN A 92 -16.86 -10.99 18.62
N ASN A 93 -16.44 -10.83 17.36
CA ASN A 93 -17.29 -10.93 16.16
C ASN A 93 -18.44 -9.90 16.10
N PHE A 94 -18.37 -8.81 16.89
CA PHE A 94 -19.37 -7.75 16.91
C PHE A 94 -18.96 -6.51 16.11
N ALA A 95 -17.66 -6.23 16.02
CA ALA A 95 -17.11 -5.09 15.31
C ALA A 95 -15.87 -5.53 14.53
N GLU A 96 -15.81 -5.14 13.27
CA GLU A 96 -14.66 -5.35 12.38
C GLU A 96 -14.26 -3.99 11.82
N ASP A 97 -12.97 -3.67 11.91
CA ASP A 97 -12.38 -2.55 11.19
C ASP A 97 -11.11 -3.02 10.48
N GLN A 98 -10.67 -2.27 9.48
CA GLN A 98 -9.55 -2.61 8.62
C GLN A 98 -8.52 -1.49 8.59
N VAL A 99 -7.25 -1.86 8.75
CA VAL A 99 -6.10 -1.01 8.47
C VAL A 99 -5.16 -1.70 7.48
N SER A 100 -4.75 -0.98 6.44
CA SER A 100 -3.82 -1.47 5.42
C SER A 100 -2.46 -0.78 5.54
N ILE A 101 -1.37 -1.54 5.47
CA ILE A 101 -0.03 -1.01 5.21
C ILE A 101 0.14 -0.94 3.69
N ILE A 102 0.38 0.25 3.16
CA ILE A 102 0.50 0.49 1.71
C ILE A 102 1.79 1.22 1.39
N LEU A 103 2.38 0.88 0.24
CA LEU A 103 3.51 1.63 -0.31
C LEU A 103 3.06 3.06 -0.62
N ASP A 104 3.79 4.05 -0.12
CA ASP A 104 3.54 5.45 -0.37
C ASP A 104 4.14 5.88 -1.72
N ILE A 105 3.26 6.20 -2.66
CA ILE A 105 3.60 6.67 -4.02
C ILE A 105 3.25 8.17 -4.15
N SER A 106 3.18 8.89 -3.03
CA SER A 106 2.65 10.26 -2.88
C SER A 106 3.30 11.35 -3.74
N ASP A 107 4.37 11.06 -4.47
CA ASP A 107 4.94 11.96 -5.49
C ASP A 107 4.13 12.02 -6.81
N SER A 108 2.85 11.62 -6.85
CA SER A 108 2.07 11.57 -8.10
C SER A 108 0.73 12.32 -8.05
N MET A 109 0.57 13.29 -8.97
CA MET A 109 -0.77 13.59 -9.50
C MET A 109 -1.24 12.34 -10.23
N MET A 110 -2.39 11.77 -9.85
CA MET A 110 -3.06 10.77 -10.68
C MET A 110 -3.23 11.33 -12.10
N PRO A 111 -3.14 10.47 -13.14
CA PRO A 111 -3.39 10.90 -14.52
C PRO A 111 -4.64 11.74 -14.60
N LYS A 112 -4.52 12.96 -15.11
CA LYS A 112 -5.71 13.80 -15.30
C LYS A 112 -6.42 13.28 -16.53
N ILE A 113 -7.60 12.69 -16.34
CA ILE A 113 -8.52 12.43 -17.44
C ILE A 113 -9.05 13.81 -17.89
N SER A 114 -8.43 14.37 -18.92
CA SER A 114 -8.90 15.60 -19.57
C SER A 114 -10.05 15.24 -20.52
N ASN A 115 -11.26 15.71 -20.20
CA ASN A 115 -12.45 15.45 -21.03
C ASN A 115 -12.59 16.42 -22.23
N ASN A 116 -11.59 17.26 -22.53
CA ASN A 116 -11.73 18.42 -23.43
C ASN A 116 -10.64 18.57 -24.50
N LEU A 117 -10.02 17.48 -24.98
CA LEU A 117 -9.02 17.55 -26.06
C LEU A 117 -9.33 16.53 -27.17
N ASP A 118 -9.36 16.98 -28.42
CA ASP A 118 -9.64 16.16 -29.60
C ASP A 118 -8.45 15.22 -29.94
N GLY A 119 -8.73 13.92 -30.12
CA GLY A 119 -7.88 12.96 -30.84
C GLY A 119 -6.53 12.59 -30.17
N TYR A 120 -5.48 12.39 -30.98
CA TYR A 120 -4.16 11.87 -30.56
C TYR A 120 -3.47 12.63 -29.41
N THR A 121 -3.81 13.90 -29.19
CA THR A 121 -3.28 14.69 -28.06
C THR A 121 -3.69 14.07 -26.72
N GLU A 122 -4.92 13.57 -26.62
CA GLU A 122 -5.42 12.85 -25.44
C GLU A 122 -4.57 11.60 -25.15
N ILE A 123 -4.27 10.82 -26.17
CA ILE A 123 -3.46 9.59 -26.05
C ILE A 123 -2.03 9.93 -25.59
N ILE A 124 -1.43 11.00 -26.12
CA ILE A 124 -0.08 11.43 -25.71
C ILE A 124 -0.08 11.93 -24.27
N GLU A 125 -1.10 12.66 -23.84
CA GLU A 125 -1.24 13.15 -22.46
C GLU A 125 -1.45 11.99 -21.48
N GLN A 126 -2.41 11.10 -21.77
CA GLN A 126 -2.65 9.89 -20.97
C GLN A 126 -1.37 9.08 -20.81
N MET A 127 -0.65 8.82 -21.90
CA MET A 127 0.57 8.02 -21.83
C MET A 127 1.73 8.75 -21.16
N THR A 128 1.76 10.07 -21.23
CA THR A 128 2.72 10.87 -20.46
C THR A 128 2.41 10.80 -18.97
N ASP A 129 1.15 10.83 -18.57
CA ASP A 129 0.75 10.67 -17.19
C ASP A 129 0.99 9.24 -16.68
N THR A 130 0.73 8.21 -17.51
CA THR A 130 1.11 6.82 -17.21
C THR A 130 2.61 6.68 -16.99
N LEU A 131 3.44 7.31 -17.85
CA LEU A 131 4.89 7.29 -17.68
C LEU A 131 5.34 8.01 -16.40
N LYS A 132 4.71 9.14 -16.04
CA LYS A 132 5.00 9.82 -14.76
C LYS A 132 4.67 8.90 -13.58
N TYR A 133 3.50 8.25 -13.61
CA TYR A 133 3.11 7.30 -12.57
C TYR A 133 4.10 6.13 -12.47
N ALA A 134 4.49 5.54 -13.60
CA ALA A 134 5.47 4.45 -13.63
C ALA A 134 6.80 4.89 -12.98
N LYS A 135 7.29 6.10 -13.27
CA LYS A 135 8.51 6.65 -12.63
C LYS A 135 8.34 6.88 -11.13
N SER A 136 7.18 7.37 -10.69
CA SER A 136 6.89 7.52 -9.26
C SER A 136 6.85 6.16 -8.55
N LEU A 137 6.28 5.14 -9.20
CA LEU A 137 6.29 3.76 -8.70
C LEU A 137 7.73 3.23 -8.61
N GLU A 138 8.56 3.38 -9.65
CA GLU A 138 9.96 2.94 -9.63
C GLU A 138 10.76 3.59 -8.50
N LYS A 139 10.54 4.88 -8.28
CA LYS A 139 11.14 5.61 -7.15
C LYS A 139 10.68 5.04 -5.81
N ALA A 140 9.37 4.82 -5.64
CA ALA A 140 8.82 4.23 -4.43
C ALA A 140 9.31 2.78 -4.20
N CYS A 141 9.49 2.00 -5.27
CA CYS A 141 10.06 0.66 -5.20
C CYS A 141 11.55 0.65 -4.82
N THR A 142 12.29 1.70 -5.23
CA THR A 142 13.72 1.86 -4.89
C THR A 142 13.92 2.30 -3.44
N GLU A 143 13.12 3.27 -2.98
CA GLU A 143 13.17 3.79 -1.61
C GLU A 143 11.80 3.66 -0.91
N PRO A 144 11.39 2.43 -0.54
CA PRO A 144 10.06 2.20 0.00
C PRO A 144 9.81 2.98 1.29
N LYS A 145 8.71 3.70 1.30
CA LYS A 145 8.07 4.29 2.47
C LYS A 145 6.66 3.73 2.57
N PHE A 146 6.22 3.40 3.77
CA PHE A 146 4.89 2.84 3.99
C PHE A 146 4.06 3.79 4.82
N ILE A 147 2.77 3.80 4.52
CA ILE A 147 1.75 4.47 5.33
C ILE A 147 0.69 3.46 5.71
N TYR A 148 -0.01 3.74 6.80
CA TYR A 148 -1.12 2.93 7.26
C TYR A 148 -2.40 3.67 6.91
N ARG A 149 -3.37 3.00 6.29
CA ARG A 149 -4.64 3.61 5.88
C ARG A 149 -5.81 2.79 6.39
N THR A 150 -6.73 3.44 7.08
CA THR A 150 -8.00 2.82 7.49
C THR A 150 -8.99 2.73 6.32
N GLN A 151 -10.04 1.92 6.48
CA GLN A 151 -11.16 1.90 5.53
C GLN A 151 -11.83 3.28 5.37
N SER A 152 -11.77 4.14 6.39
CA SER A 152 -12.27 5.52 6.38
C SER A 152 -11.29 6.54 5.78
N ASN A 153 -10.20 6.09 5.15
CA ASN A 153 -9.12 6.91 4.56
C ASN A 153 -8.33 7.75 5.58
N LYS A 154 -8.37 7.41 6.87
CA LYS A 154 -7.45 8.01 7.85
C LYS A 154 -6.05 7.44 7.60
N VAL A 155 -5.06 8.33 7.52
CA VAL A 155 -3.66 7.97 7.25
C VAL A 155 -2.84 8.12 8.52
N PHE A 156 -1.99 7.12 8.79
CA PHE A 156 -0.98 7.14 9.83
C PHE A 156 0.39 6.86 9.23
N HIS A 157 1.43 7.33 9.90
CA HIS A 157 2.82 7.23 9.44
C HIS A 157 3.65 6.32 10.33
N SER A 158 3.05 5.68 11.34
CA SER A 158 3.71 4.70 12.19
C SER A 158 2.74 3.66 12.75
N ALA A 159 3.27 2.49 13.08
CA ALA A 159 2.55 1.46 13.82
C ALA A 159 2.00 1.97 15.16
N GLU A 160 2.74 2.83 15.86
CA GLU A 160 2.33 3.38 17.15
C GLU A 160 1.06 4.24 17.03
N GLU A 161 0.95 5.05 15.97
CA GLU A 161 -0.24 5.84 15.70
C GLU A 161 -1.48 4.94 15.47
N VAL A 162 -1.30 3.83 14.75
CA VAL A 162 -2.36 2.82 14.52
C VAL A 162 -2.77 2.16 15.83
N VAL A 163 -1.79 1.68 16.61
CA VAL A 163 -2.04 0.98 17.88
C VAL A 163 -2.76 1.90 18.86
N ASN A 164 -2.32 3.15 18.98
CA ASN A 164 -2.98 4.14 19.82
C ASN A 164 -4.39 4.48 19.32
N TYR A 165 -4.67 4.38 18.03
CA TYR A 165 -6.01 4.63 17.52
C TYR A 165 -6.97 3.47 17.83
N TYR A 166 -6.52 2.22 17.72
CA TYR A 166 -7.38 1.04 17.85
C TYR A 166 -7.49 0.47 19.26
N PHE A 167 -6.45 0.60 20.09
CA PHE A 167 -6.32 -0.09 21.38
C PHE A 167 -6.11 0.90 22.53
N GLN A 168 -6.83 2.02 22.49
CA GLN A 168 -6.83 3.05 23.53
C GLN A 168 -7.40 2.54 24.85
#